data_AF-A0A9D6T898-F1
#
_entry.id   AF-A0A9D6T898-F1
#
_cell.length_a   1.000
_cell.length_b   1.000
_cell.length_c   1.000
_cell.angle_alpha   90.00
_cell.angle_beta   90.00
_cell.angle_gamma   90.00
#
_symmetry.space_group_name_H-M   'P 1'
#
loop_
_entity.id
_entity.type
_entity.pdbx_description
1 polymer ?
#
loop_
_entity_poly.entity_id
_entity_poly.type
_entity_poly.pdbx_seq_one_letter_code
_entity_poly.pdbx_strand_id
1 'polypeptide(L)' 'MASGKSDRLKGRVKEAAGALTGNAKLKRKGLVDQAVGNIKQMVEDLIEMVDNCLDWVKGLFA' A
#
# COMPACT_ATOMS: atom_id res chain seq x y z
N MET A 1 -34.15 -22.16 -26.87
CA MET A 1 -33.75 -21.17 -25.84
C MET A 1 -32.84 -21.83 -24.79
N ALA A 2 -31.55 -22.04 -25.09
CA ALA A 2 -30.61 -22.71 -24.16
C ALA A 2 -29.35 -21.89 -23.85
N SER A 3 -29.28 -20.61 -24.24
CA SER A 3 -28.08 -19.78 -24.00
C SER A 3 -28.07 -19.10 -22.63
N GLY A 4 -29.23 -18.67 -22.10
CA GLY A 4 -29.27 -17.81 -20.91
C GLY A 4 -28.79 -18.41 -19.58
N LYS A 5 -28.79 -19.75 -19.42
CA LYS A 5 -28.31 -20.39 -18.17
C LYS A 5 -26.80 -20.53 -18.15
N SER A 6 -26.18 -20.89 -19.27
CA SER A 6 -24.72 -20.99 -19.40
C SER A 6 -24.04 -19.62 -19.29
N ASP A 7 -24.66 -18.58 -19.86
CA ASP A 7 -24.17 -17.20 -19.77
C ASP A 7 -24.17 -16.68 -18.31
N ARG A 8 -25.20 -17.01 -17.53
CA ARG A 8 -25.27 -16.67 -16.09
C ARG A 8 -24.19 -17.38 -15.27
N LEU A 9 -23.94 -18.67 -15.53
CA LEU A 9 -22.91 -19.42 -14.81
C LEU A 9 -21.51 -18.86 -15.11
N LYS A 10 -21.22 -18.58 -16.39
CA LYS A 10 -19.96 -17.97 -16.82
C LYS A 10 -19.77 -16.57 -16.23
N GLY A 11 -20.85 -15.79 -16.13
CA GLY A 11 -20.87 -14.49 -15.45
C GLY A 11 -20.43 -14.61 -13.99
N ARG A 12 -21.08 -15.47 -13.20
CA ARG A 12 -20.76 -15.68 -11.78
C ARG A 12 -19.32 -16.13 -11.54
N VAL A 13 -18.81 -17.03 -12.40
CA VAL A 13 -17.40 -17.48 -12.33
C VAL A 13 -16.44 -16.33 -12.63
N LYS A 14 -16.73 -15.49 -13.64
CA LYS A 14 -15.91 -14.31 -13.96
C LYS A 14 -15.97 -13.26 -12.85
N GLU A 15 -17.13 -13.02 -12.25
CA GLU A 15 -17.29 -12.11 -11.12
C GLU A 15 -16.50 -12.60 -9.90
N ALA A 16 -16.61 -13.89 -9.55
CA ALA A 16 -15.87 -14.48 -8.44
C ALA A 16 -14.35 -14.43 -8.69
N ALA A 17 -13.90 -14.83 -9.89
CA ALA A 17 -12.49 -14.76 -10.26
C ALA A 17 -11.96 -13.32 -10.29
N GLY A 18 -12.79 -12.36 -10.75
CA GLY A 18 -12.50 -10.94 -10.76
C GLY A 18 -12.38 -10.36 -9.35
N ALA A 19 -13.30 -10.70 -8.45
CA ALA A 19 -13.26 -10.29 -7.04
C ALA A 19 -12.05 -10.89 -6.31
N LEU A 20 -11.76 -12.18 -6.52
CA LEU A 20 -10.60 -12.87 -5.95
C LEU A 20 -9.28 -12.27 -6.45
N THR A 21 -9.14 -12.09 -7.77
CA THR A 21 -7.93 -11.52 -8.38
C THR A 21 -7.77 -10.04 -8.07
N GLY A 22 -8.87 -9.29 -8.03
CA GLY A 22 -8.91 -7.89 -7.63
C GLY A 22 -8.44 -7.72 -6.19
N ASN A 23 -8.96 -8.52 -5.27
CA ASN A 23 -8.53 -8.52 -3.88
C ASN A 23 -7.06 -8.92 -3.71
N ALA A 24 -6.57 -9.92 -4.45
CA ALA A 24 -5.15 -10.29 -4.42
C ALA A 24 -4.25 -9.14 -4.90
N LYS A 25 -4.63 -8.47 -5.99
CA LYS A 25 -3.91 -7.28 -6.50
C LYS A 25 -3.95 -6.11 -5.51
N LEU A 26 -5.11 -5.83 -4.91
CA LEU A 26 -5.27 -4.77 -3.92
C LEU A 26 -4.47 -5.04 -2.64
N LYS A 27 -4.49 -6.28 -2.14
CA LYS A 27 -3.70 -6.69 -0.97
C LYS A 27 -2.21 -6.51 -1.21
N ARG A 28 -1.72 -6.87 -2.40
CA ARG A 28 -0.30 -6.69 -2.76
C ARG A 28 0.08 -5.22 -2.87
N LYS A 29 -0.77 -4.38 -3.48
CA LYS A 29 -0.56 -2.92 -3.54
C LYS A 29 -0.54 -2.30 -2.15
N GLY A 30 -1.53 -2.61 -1.31
CA GLY A 30 -1.60 -2.09 0.05
C GLY A 30 -0.39 -2.48 0.92
N LEU A 31 0.13 -3.70 0.78
CA LEU A 31 1.36 -4.12 1.48
C LEU A 31 2.60 -3.37 1.00
N VAL A 32 2.73 -3.14 -0.31
CA VAL A 32 3.85 -2.36 -0.87
C VAL A 32 3.74 -0.90 -0.45
N ASP A 33 2.54 -0.32 -0.52
CA ASP A 33 2.29 1.07 -0.12
C ASP A 33 2.53 1.27 1.39
N GLN A 34 2.12 0.31 2.23
CA GLN A 34 2.44 0.33 3.67
C GLN A 34 3.94 0.18 3.94
N ALA A 35 4.63 -0.69 3.21
CA ALA A 35 6.08 -0.87 3.38
C ALA A 35 6.84 0.40 2.98
N VAL A 36 6.50 1.01 1.83
CA VAL A 36 7.11 2.25 1.36
C VAL A 36 6.75 3.42 2.28
N GLY A 37 5.49 3.52 2.72
CA GLY A 37 5.03 4.56 3.64
C GLY A 37 5.73 4.51 4.99
N ASN A 38 5.87 3.32 5.59
CA ASN A 38 6.55 3.15 6.87
C ASN A 38 8.06 3.42 6.76
N ILE A 39 8.72 2.95 5.69
CA ILE A 39 10.15 3.22 5.49
C ILE A 39 10.39 4.72 5.31
N LYS A 40 9.53 5.41 4.55
CA LYS A 40 9.67 6.85 4.32
C LYS A 40 9.50 7.66 5.62
N GLN A 41 8.48 7.35 6.42
CA GLN A 41 8.27 7.99 7.73
C GLN A 41 9.46 7.75 8.67
N MET A 42 9.95 6.51 8.77
CA MET A 42 11.11 6.20 9.63
C MET A 42 12.38 6.94 9.18
N VAL A 43 12.58 7.11 7.88
CA VAL A 43 13.74 7.87 7.36
C VAL A 43 13.57 9.37 7.64
N GLU A 44 12.37 9.92 7.46
CA GLU A 44 12.07 11.32 7.77
C GLU A 44 12.27 11.61 9.27
N ASP A 45 11.75 10.77 10.17
CA ASP A 45 11.91 10.92 11.63
C ASP A 45 13.40 10.86 12.05
N LEU A 46 14.19 9.97 11.44
CA LEU A 46 15.62 9.85 11.73
C LEU A 46 16.41 11.08 11.29
N ILE A 47 16.11 11.62 10.11
CA ILE A 47 16.75 12.84 9.59
C ILE A 47 16.37 14.03 10.49
N GLU A 48 15.09 14.17 10.85
CA GLU A 48 14.61 15.26 11.72
C GLU A 48 15.26 15.21 13.11
N MET A 49 15.47 14.02 13.67
CA MET A 49 16.15 13.89 14.97
C MET A 49 17.64 14.26 14.90
N VAL A 50 18.32 13.95 13.79
CA VAL A 50 19.72 14.34 13.56
C VAL A 50 19.84 15.85 13.36
N ASP A 51 18.97 16.44 12.55
CA ASP A 51 18.97 17.89 12.28
C ASP A 51 18.69 18.68 13.57
N ASN A 52 17.69 18.27 14.37
CA ASN A 52 17.40 18.89 15.67
C ASN A 52 18.58 18.79 16.65
N CYS A 53 19.31 17.68 16.66
CA CYS A 53 20.49 17.51 17.52
C CYS A 53 21.64 18.41 17.08
N LEU A 54 21.89 18.51 15.77
CA LEU A 54 22.90 19.40 15.20
C LEU A 54 22.58 20.86 15.51
N ASP A 55 21.32 21.27 15.42
CA ASP A 55 20.89 22.63 15.73
C ASP A 55 21.01 22.96 17.22
N TRP A 56 20.71 22.02 18.12
CA TRP A 56 20.95 22.19 19.55
C TRP A 56 22.45 22.38 19.87
N VAL A 57 23.32 21.56 19.28
CA VAL A 57 24.78 21.69 19.46
C VAL A 57 25.28 23.02 18.90
N LYS A 58 24.85 23.41 17.70
CA LYS A 58 25.22 24.71 17.11
C LYS A 58 24.77 25.89 17.98
N GLY A 59 23.57 25.83 18.53
CA GLY A 59 23.05 26.85 19.45
C GLY A 59 23.81 26.94 20.78
N LEU A 60 24.58 25.91 21.15
CA LEU A 60 25.38 25.90 22.37
C LEU A 60 26.76 26.58 22.20
N PHE A 61 27.20 26.76 20.94
CA PHE A 61 28.49 27.38 20.59
C PHE A 61 28.37 28.76 19.93
N ALA A 62 27.14 29.22 19.63
CA ALA A 62 26.84 30.56 19.15
C ALA A 62 26.53 31.50 20.32
#